data_AF-A0A2N5Z911-F1
#
_entry.id   AF-A0A2N5Z911-F1
#
_cell.length_a   1.000
_cell.length_b   1.000
_cell.length_c   1.000
_cell.angle_alpha   90.00
_cell.angle_beta   90.00
_cell.angle_gamma   90.00
#
_symmetry.space_group_name_H-M   'P 1'
#
loop_
_entity.id
_entity.type
_entity.pdbx_description
1 polymer ?
#
loop_
_entity_poly.entity_id
_entity_poly.type
_entity_poly.pdbx_seq_one_letter_code
_entity_poly.pdbx_strand_id
1 'polypeptide(L)'
;YNELKNANLKTNEHTELEQEQNRLSHSEEIAENLKLAISRFTKEEFNIIDELHAAKQEVTTVSSYFEKGEELVNRIQSSLIDLEDLSQDLIDKTELVQYDPDRLESINKRLNLIYSLQQKHNTTSIDDLLTIENDLEDELNAIESFEEDLKLLERKQKELFEILNEKSLELHKKRLYTAEKISEQVILQLRELGMPSAIFNINVL
;
A
#
# COMPACT_ATOMS: atom_id res chain seq x y z
N TYR A 1 -0.46 -2.38 -8.88
CA TYR A 1 -1.90 -2.67 -8.84
C TYR A 1 -2.25 -3.67 -7.73
N ASN A 2 -2.01 -4.99 -7.89
CA ASN A 2 -2.44 -6.02 -6.92
C ASN A 2 -2.05 -5.74 -5.45
N GLU A 3 -0.86 -5.19 -5.20
CA GLU A 3 -0.42 -4.87 -3.84
C GLU A 3 -1.23 -3.73 -3.20
N LEU A 4 -1.53 -2.66 -3.94
CA LEU A 4 -2.38 -1.55 -3.48
C LEU A 4 -3.81 -2.03 -3.20
N LYS A 5 -4.37 -2.79 -4.15
CA LYS A 5 -5.71 -3.39 -4.01
C LYS A 5 -5.83 -4.32 -2.81
N ASN A 6 -4.81 -5.16 -2.59
CA ASN A 6 -4.77 -6.06 -1.44
C ASN A 6 -4.54 -5.33 -0.11
N ALA A 7 -3.88 -4.16 -0.14
CA ALA A 7 -3.67 -3.36 1.04
C ALA A 7 -4.98 -2.75 1.57
N ASN A 8 -5.99 -2.57 0.72
CA ASN A 8 -7.33 -2.11 1.10
C ASN A 8 -7.25 -0.88 2.02
N LEU A 9 -6.60 0.17 1.51
CA LEU A 9 -6.31 1.38 2.27
C LEU A 9 -7.61 2.14 2.56
N LYS A 10 -7.68 2.75 3.73
CA LYS A 10 -8.82 3.57 4.14
C LYS A 10 -8.39 5.00 4.37
N THR A 11 -9.19 5.94 3.90
CA THR A 11 -9.02 7.36 4.21
C THR A 11 -8.95 7.56 5.73
N ASN A 12 -8.04 8.42 6.18
CA ASN A 12 -7.76 8.74 7.58
C ASN A 12 -7.19 7.63 8.47
N GLU A 13 -7.06 6.38 7.99
CA GLU A 13 -6.55 5.30 8.86
C GLU A 13 -5.13 5.56 9.35
N HIS A 14 -4.30 6.21 8.54
CA HIS A 14 -2.90 6.50 8.88
C HIS A 14 -2.80 7.38 10.13
N THR A 15 -3.56 8.48 10.17
CA THR A 15 -3.58 9.39 11.31
C THR A 15 -4.16 8.74 12.57
N GLU A 16 -5.21 7.94 12.42
CA GLU A 16 -5.80 7.20 13.56
C GLU A 16 -4.80 6.19 14.14
N LEU A 17 -4.09 5.46 13.28
CA LEU A 17 -3.09 4.49 13.68
C LEU A 17 -1.87 5.13 14.33
N GLU A 18 -1.38 6.28 13.84
CA GLU A 18 -0.28 7.02 14.49
C GLU A 18 -0.68 7.52 15.88
N GLN A 19 -1.90 8.02 16.05
CA GLN A 19 -2.39 8.44 17.37
C GLN A 19 -2.49 7.26 18.33
N GLU A 20 -3.01 6.12 17.84
CA GLU A 20 -3.13 4.90 18.65
C GLU A 20 -1.76 4.32 19.00
N GLN A 21 -0.82 4.25 18.04
CA GLN A 21 0.56 3.81 18.23
C GLN A 21 1.25 4.64 19.32
N ASN A 22 1.16 5.97 19.23
CA ASN A 22 1.74 6.86 20.22
C ASN A 22 1.19 6.55 21.62
N ARG A 23 -0.13 6.46 21.78
CA ARG A 23 -0.75 6.15 23.08
C ARG A 23 -0.28 4.82 23.66
N LEU A 24 -0.22 3.77 22.83
CA LEU A 24 0.20 2.43 23.25
C LEU A 24 1.69 2.36 23.56
N SER A 25 2.55 3.02 22.78
CA SER A 25 3.99 3.09 23.02
C SER A 25 4.34 3.80 24.33
N HIS A 26 3.66 4.92 24.65
CA HIS A 26 3.83 5.54 25.97
C HIS A 26 3.36 4.62 27.11
N SER A 27 2.30 3.84 26.89
CA SER A 27 1.81 2.89 27.89
C SER A 27 2.79 1.73 28.12
N GLU A 28 3.42 1.23 27.05
CA GLU A 28 4.52 0.26 27.11
C GLU A 28 5.70 0.79 27.91
N GLU A 29 6.16 2.00 27.58
CA GLU A 29 7.29 2.65 28.22
C GLU A 29 7.04 2.87 29.72
N ILE A 30 5.83 3.30 30.08
CA ILE A 30 5.43 3.44 31.49
C ILE A 30 5.46 2.08 32.18
N ALA A 31 4.87 1.04 31.60
CA ALA A 31 4.83 -0.29 32.19
C ALA A 31 6.24 -0.90 32.37
N GLU A 32 7.13 -0.72 31.40
CA GLU A 32 8.51 -1.20 31.47
C GLU A 32 9.28 -0.46 32.56
N ASN A 33 9.20 0.86 32.60
CA ASN A 33 9.91 1.66 33.61
C ASN A 33 9.40 1.39 35.03
N LEU A 34 8.10 1.20 35.22
CA LEU A 34 7.56 0.82 36.54
C LEU A 34 8.02 -0.57 36.97
N LYS A 35 8.04 -1.57 36.06
CA LYS A 35 8.60 -2.91 36.35
C LYS A 35 10.07 -2.83 36.73
N LEU A 36 10.86 -2.03 36.02
CA LEU A 36 12.26 -1.79 36.35
C LEU A 36 12.39 -1.13 37.73
N ALA A 37 11.55 -0.15 38.05
CA ALA A 37 11.52 0.47 39.37
C ALA A 37 11.20 -0.56 40.46
N ILE A 38 10.13 -1.34 40.33
CA ILE A 38 9.75 -2.42 41.27
C ILE A 38 10.92 -3.39 41.48
N SER A 39 11.64 -3.76 40.42
CA SER A 39 12.80 -4.64 40.55
C SER A 39 13.91 -4.06 41.44
N ARG A 40 14.05 -2.73 41.56
CA ARG A 40 15.02 -2.11 42.48
C ARG A 40 14.62 -2.24 43.95
N PHE A 41 13.32 -2.40 44.22
CA PHE A 41 12.81 -2.62 45.57
C PHE A 41 12.78 -4.10 45.97
N THR A 42 12.88 -5.04 45.01
CA THR A 42 12.54 -6.46 45.26
C THR A 42 13.55 -7.47 44.74
N LYS A 43 14.53 -7.07 43.90
CA LYS A 43 15.45 -8.01 43.28
C LYS A 43 16.53 -8.48 44.26
N GLU A 44 16.69 -9.80 44.38
CA GLU A 44 17.52 -10.49 45.39
C GLU A 44 18.99 -10.04 45.46
N GLU A 45 19.57 -9.52 44.36
CA GLU A 45 20.98 -9.12 44.33
C GLU A 45 21.21 -7.71 44.92
N PHE A 46 20.20 -6.83 44.86
CA PHE A 46 20.26 -5.46 45.37
C PHE A 46 18.86 -5.01 45.80
N ASN A 47 18.36 -5.57 46.89
CA ASN A 47 17.07 -5.21 47.46
C ASN A 47 17.24 -4.05 48.46
N ILE A 48 16.77 -2.86 48.08
CA ILE A 48 16.84 -1.66 48.93
C ILE A 48 16.18 -1.87 50.29
N ILE A 49 15.07 -2.62 50.35
CA ILE A 49 14.34 -2.90 51.59
C ILE A 49 15.16 -3.81 52.50
N ASP A 50 15.77 -4.87 51.95
CA ASP A 50 16.62 -5.79 52.71
C ASP A 50 17.88 -5.09 53.25
N GLU A 51 18.51 -4.23 52.44
CA GLU A 51 19.66 -3.43 52.85
C GLU A 51 19.31 -2.43 53.96
N LEU A 52 18.10 -1.85 53.93
CA LEU A 52 17.60 -0.99 55.01
C LEU A 52 17.29 -1.78 56.28
N HIS A 53 16.78 -3.01 56.16
CA HIS A 53 16.63 -3.90 57.32
C HIS A 53 17.99 -4.24 57.95
N ALA A 54 19.01 -4.55 57.14
CA ALA A 54 20.36 -4.80 57.61
C ALA A 54 20.94 -3.56 58.32
N ALA A 55 20.83 -2.38 57.71
CA ALA A 55 21.27 -1.11 58.31
C ALA A 55 20.54 -0.84 59.64
N LYS A 56 19.22 -1.10 59.72
CA LYS A 56 18.47 -0.98 60.97
C LYS A 56 19.03 -1.89 62.05
N GLN A 57 19.35 -3.15 61.72
CA GLN A 57 19.87 -4.13 62.67
C GLN A 57 21.26 -3.73 63.21
N GLU A 58 22.14 -3.20 62.33
CA GLU A 58 23.43 -2.67 62.73
C GLU A 58 23.26 -1.49 63.70
N VAL A 59 22.44 -0.50 63.35
CA VAL A 59 22.19 0.68 64.20
C VAL A 59 21.54 0.29 65.54
N THR A 60 20.65 -0.70 65.54
CA THR A 60 20.05 -1.26 66.77
C THR A 60 21.09 -1.90 67.68
N THR A 61 22.14 -2.50 67.11
CA THR A 61 23.25 -3.05 67.90
C THR A 61 24.01 -1.92 68.60
N VAL A 62 24.31 -0.83 67.90
CA VAL A 62 25.06 0.31 68.44
C VAL A 62 24.25 1.17 69.42
N SER A 63 22.92 1.20 69.29
CA SER A 63 22.04 2.00 70.16
C SER A 63 22.11 1.58 71.63
N SER A 64 22.60 0.37 71.93
CA SER A 64 22.83 -0.10 73.30
C SER A 64 23.94 0.68 74.05
N TYR A 65 24.83 1.36 73.33
CA TYR A 65 25.93 2.16 73.91
C TYR A 65 26.14 3.52 73.23
N PHE A 66 25.25 3.91 72.31
CA PHE A 66 25.24 5.23 71.67
C PHE A 66 23.89 5.91 71.90
N GLU A 67 23.90 6.97 72.72
CA GLU A 67 22.70 7.65 73.23
C GLU A 67 21.77 8.21 72.12
N LYS A 68 22.31 8.53 70.94
CA LYS A 68 21.54 8.99 69.78
C LYS A 68 21.13 7.86 68.81
N GLY A 69 21.43 6.60 69.14
CA GLY A 69 21.18 5.45 68.26
C GLY A 69 19.69 5.16 68.09
N GLU A 70 18.88 5.31 69.15
CA GLU A 70 17.44 5.05 69.11
C GLU A 70 16.70 6.00 68.15
N GLU A 71 17.11 7.27 68.07
CA GLU A 71 16.59 8.23 67.09
C GLU A 71 16.85 7.74 65.64
N LEU A 72 18.05 7.22 65.38
CA LEU A 72 18.42 6.69 64.07
C LEU A 72 17.61 5.42 63.73
N VAL A 73 17.45 4.49 64.68
CA VAL A 73 16.61 3.28 64.50
C VAL A 73 15.18 3.67 64.13
N ASN A 74 14.59 4.63 64.84
CA ASN A 74 13.24 5.09 64.57
C ASN A 74 13.11 5.74 63.18
N ARG A 75 14.08 6.56 62.77
CA ARG A 75 14.09 7.15 61.42
C ARG A 75 14.23 6.11 60.31
N ILE A 76 15.06 5.10 60.50
CA ILE A 76 15.19 3.98 59.56
C ILE A 76 13.88 3.19 59.50
N GLN A 77 13.26 2.89 60.64
CA GLN A 77 11.97 2.20 60.70
C GLN A 77 10.87 2.96 59.95
N SER A 78 10.76 4.27 60.13
CA SER A 78 9.79 5.09 59.38
C SER A 78 10.06 5.03 57.88
N SER A 79 11.33 5.13 57.47
CA SER A 79 11.70 5.05 56.05
C SER A 79 11.40 3.68 55.44
N LEU A 80 11.58 2.59 56.21
CA LEU A 80 11.22 1.24 55.78
C LEU A 80 9.72 1.12 55.48
N ILE A 81 8.87 1.58 56.39
CA ILE A 81 7.40 1.56 56.21
C ILE A 81 7.01 2.34 54.94
N ASP A 82 7.54 3.56 54.78
CA ASP A 82 7.25 4.39 53.60
C ASP A 82 7.70 3.71 52.29
N LEU A 83 8.85 3.02 52.29
CA LEU A 83 9.38 2.37 51.08
C LEU A 83 8.66 1.05 50.76
N GLU A 84 8.22 0.30 51.77
CA GLU A 84 7.35 -0.87 51.59
C GLU A 84 6.00 -0.45 50.98
N ASP A 85 5.37 0.60 51.50
CA ASP A 85 4.14 1.17 50.97
C ASP A 85 4.32 1.67 49.53
N LEU A 86 5.43 2.38 49.24
CA LEU A 86 5.75 2.83 47.89
C LEU A 86 5.97 1.67 46.91
N SER A 87 6.63 0.60 47.35
CA SER A 87 6.82 -0.60 46.53
C SER A 87 5.48 -1.23 46.18
N GLN A 88 4.55 -1.30 47.12
CA GLN A 88 3.20 -1.80 46.86
C GLN A 88 2.42 -0.88 45.92
N ASP A 89 2.47 0.44 46.13
CA ASP A 89 1.77 1.38 45.25
C ASP A 89 2.32 1.33 43.82
N LEU A 90 3.64 1.12 43.63
CA LEU A 90 4.23 0.89 42.31
C LEU A 90 3.67 -0.36 41.63
N ILE A 91 3.51 -1.47 42.37
CA ILE A 91 2.89 -2.71 41.85
C ILE A 91 1.45 -2.42 41.42
N ASP A 92 0.66 -1.82 42.29
CA ASP A 92 -0.75 -1.51 42.03
C ASP A 92 -0.90 -0.57 40.83
N LYS A 93 -0.07 0.48 40.72
CA LYS A 93 -0.08 1.38 39.56
C LYS A 93 0.33 0.66 38.27
N THR A 94 1.28 -0.27 38.33
CA THR A 94 1.72 -1.03 37.15
C THR A 94 0.59 -1.91 36.60
N GLU A 95 -0.22 -2.52 37.48
CA GLU A 95 -1.38 -3.31 37.06
C GLU A 95 -2.48 -2.48 36.36
N LEU A 96 -2.57 -1.18 36.67
CA LEU A 96 -3.51 -0.26 36.02
C LEU A 96 -3.05 0.18 34.62
N VAL A 97 -1.77 0.02 34.29
CA VAL A 97 -1.24 0.39 32.97
C VAL A 97 -1.71 -0.64 31.94
N GLN A 98 -2.72 -0.24 31.16
CA GLN A 98 -3.21 -1.05 30.04
C GLN A 98 -2.19 -0.99 28.89
N TYR A 99 -1.41 -2.06 28.76
CA TYR A 99 -0.51 -2.28 27.63
C TYR A 99 -0.98 -3.50 26.84
N ASP A 100 -1.23 -3.29 25.54
CA ASP A 100 -1.63 -4.32 24.60
C ASP A 100 -0.50 -4.51 23.55
N PRO A 101 0.45 -5.44 23.80
CA PRO A 101 1.59 -5.69 22.91
C PRO A 101 1.14 -6.14 21.52
N ASP A 102 0.13 -7.02 21.47
CA ASP A 102 -0.36 -7.61 20.23
C ASP A 102 -1.02 -6.53 19.36
N ARG A 103 -1.77 -5.62 19.97
CA ARG A 103 -2.35 -4.46 19.28
C ARG A 103 -1.26 -3.52 18.77
N LEU A 104 -0.26 -3.18 19.58
CA LEU A 104 0.85 -2.32 19.16
C LEU A 104 1.62 -2.93 17.99
N GLU A 105 1.90 -4.24 18.02
CA GLU A 105 2.55 -4.95 16.91
C GLU A 105 1.69 -4.91 15.64
N SER A 106 0.37 -5.11 15.77
CA SER A 106 -0.56 -5.06 14.63
C SER A 106 -0.59 -3.68 13.96
N ILE A 107 -0.56 -2.61 14.77
CA ILE A 107 -0.52 -1.22 14.29
C ILE A 107 0.81 -0.94 13.60
N ASN A 108 1.93 -1.34 14.20
CA ASN A 108 3.26 -1.20 13.60
C ASN A 108 3.35 -1.90 12.24
N LYS A 109 2.81 -3.13 12.14
CA LYS A 109 2.73 -3.87 10.86
C LYS A 109 1.89 -3.13 9.82
N ARG A 110 0.74 -2.57 10.21
CA ARG A 110 -0.14 -1.80 9.31
C ARG A 110 0.52 -0.50 8.84
N LEU A 111 1.14 0.26 9.74
CA LEU A 111 1.87 1.48 9.41
C LEU A 111 3.07 1.19 8.49
N ASN A 112 3.84 0.13 8.77
CA ASN A 112 4.95 -0.28 7.90
C ASN A 112 4.50 -0.62 6.48
N LEU A 113 3.36 -1.29 6.32
CA LEU A 113 2.76 -1.54 5.00
C LEU A 113 2.44 -0.22 4.29
N ILE A 114 1.78 0.73 4.98
CA ILE A 114 1.43 2.04 4.43
C ILE A 114 2.70 2.79 3.99
N TYR A 115 3.72 2.90 4.84
CA TYR A 115 4.97 3.59 4.50
C TYR A 115 5.72 2.91 3.35
N SER A 116 5.72 1.57 3.29
CA SER A 116 6.35 0.83 2.19
C SER A 116 5.68 1.12 0.86
N LEU A 117 4.34 1.22 0.85
CA LEU A 117 3.57 1.58 -0.34
C LEU A 117 3.83 3.04 -0.74
N GLN A 118 3.80 3.96 0.22
CA GLN A 118 4.13 5.38 -0.01
C GLN A 118 5.52 5.54 -0.62
N GLN A 119 6.53 4.86 -0.07
CA GLN A 119 7.89 4.88 -0.61
C GLN A 119 7.96 4.30 -2.02
N LYS A 120 7.31 3.15 -2.25
CA LYS A 120 7.32 2.48 -3.55
C LYS A 120 6.68 3.32 -4.65
N HIS A 121 5.63 4.06 -4.31
CA HIS A 121 4.89 4.90 -5.24
C HIS A 121 5.31 6.38 -5.20
N ASN A 122 6.33 6.74 -4.41
CA ASN A 122 6.81 8.10 -4.19
C ASN A 122 5.70 9.09 -3.79
N THR A 123 4.84 8.69 -2.86
CA THR A 123 3.74 9.52 -2.35
C THR A 123 3.92 9.84 -0.87
N THR A 124 3.15 10.81 -0.37
CA THR A 124 3.17 11.22 1.04
C THR A 124 1.85 11.00 1.77
N SER A 125 0.76 10.68 1.06
CA SER A 125 -0.54 10.43 1.66
C SER A 125 -1.18 9.13 1.17
N ILE A 126 -2.15 8.62 1.95
CA ILE A 126 -3.00 7.50 1.52
C ILE A 126 -3.87 7.93 0.33
N ASP A 127 -4.33 9.18 0.29
CA ASP A 127 -5.19 9.67 -0.80
C ASP A 127 -4.45 9.63 -2.15
N ASP A 128 -3.15 9.92 -2.16
CA ASP A 128 -2.31 9.75 -3.36
C ASP A 128 -2.22 8.27 -3.77
N LEU A 129 -2.09 7.36 -2.80
CA LEU A 129 -2.04 5.91 -3.09
C LEU A 129 -3.36 5.39 -3.65
N LEU A 130 -4.49 5.86 -3.12
CA LEU A 130 -5.82 5.54 -3.63
C LEU A 130 -6.04 6.10 -5.04
N THR A 131 -5.51 7.30 -5.31
CA THR A 131 -5.53 7.88 -6.66
C THR A 131 -4.74 7.01 -7.64
N ILE A 132 -3.52 6.61 -7.27
CA ILE A 132 -2.71 5.70 -8.09
C ILE A 132 -3.38 4.33 -8.27
N GLU A 133 -4.05 3.81 -7.25
CA GLU A 133 -4.80 2.56 -7.36
C GLU A 133 -5.91 2.66 -8.42
N ASN A 134 -6.69 3.74 -8.38
CA ASN A 134 -7.76 3.99 -9.35
C ASN A 134 -7.21 4.17 -10.77
N ASP A 135 -6.16 4.98 -10.93
CA ASP A 135 -5.53 5.19 -12.24
C ASP A 135 -5.03 3.87 -12.85
N LEU A 136 -4.42 3.02 -12.03
CA LEU A 136 -3.97 1.69 -12.47
C LEU A 136 -5.14 0.74 -12.77
N GLU A 137 -6.27 0.87 -12.08
CA GLU A 137 -7.49 0.10 -12.39
C GLU A 137 -8.06 0.51 -13.74
N ASP A 138 -8.13 1.82 -14.00
CA ASP A 138 -8.62 2.38 -15.27
C ASP A 138 -7.72 2.00 -16.44
N GLU A 139 -6.39 2.07 -16.27
CA GLU A 139 -5.44 1.60 -17.29
C GLU A 139 -5.61 0.10 -17.59
N LEU A 140 -5.83 -0.73 -16.56
CA LEU A 140 -6.06 -2.16 -16.74
C LEU A 140 -7.34 -2.43 -17.53
N ASN A 141 -8.43 -1.77 -17.16
CA ASN A 141 -9.72 -1.86 -17.85
C ASN A 141 -9.63 -1.38 -19.32
N ALA A 142 -8.83 -0.34 -19.57
CA ALA A 142 -8.58 0.16 -20.93
C ALA A 142 -7.83 -0.88 -21.78
N ILE A 143 -6.87 -1.59 -21.21
CA ILE A 143 -6.16 -2.66 -21.92
C ILE A 143 -7.09 -3.84 -22.22
N GLU A 144 -7.95 -4.22 -21.28
CA GLU A 144 -8.92 -5.32 -21.49
C GLU A 144 -9.92 -4.99 -22.60
N SER A 145 -10.42 -3.76 -22.66
CA SER A 145 -11.33 -3.31 -23.73
C SER A 145 -10.65 -3.20 -25.11
N PHE A 146 -9.33 -2.95 -25.15
CA PHE A 146 -8.57 -2.84 -26.40
C PHE A 146 -8.62 -4.12 -27.24
N GLU A 147 -8.65 -5.30 -26.61
CA GLU A 147 -8.69 -6.57 -27.35
C GLU A 147 -10.04 -6.79 -28.06
N GLU A 148 -11.15 -6.33 -27.45
CA GLU A 148 -12.47 -6.37 -28.07
C GLU A 148 -12.56 -5.37 -29.24
N ASP A 149 -12.05 -4.15 -29.04
CA ASP A 149 -12.00 -3.12 -30.07
C ASP A 149 -11.16 -3.56 -31.28
N LEU A 150 -10.01 -4.20 -31.03
CA LEU A 150 -9.15 -4.74 -32.08
C LEU A 150 -9.89 -5.79 -32.93
N LYS A 151 -10.58 -6.75 -32.29
CA LYS A 151 -11.38 -7.77 -33.00
C LYS A 151 -12.50 -7.15 -33.84
N LEU A 152 -13.14 -6.09 -33.33
CA LEU A 152 -14.18 -5.39 -34.07
C LEU A 152 -13.62 -4.66 -35.30
N LEU A 153 -12.46 -4.00 -35.14
CA LEU A 153 -11.76 -3.32 -36.23
C LEU A 153 -11.27 -4.30 -37.30
N GLU A 154 -10.71 -5.45 -36.91
CA GLU A 154 -10.28 -6.50 -37.84
C GLU A 154 -11.47 -7.05 -38.65
N ARG A 155 -12.61 -7.30 -38.00
CA ARG A 155 -13.83 -7.74 -38.70
C ARG A 155 -14.29 -6.69 -39.71
N LYS A 156 -14.34 -5.43 -39.29
CA LYS A 156 -14.73 -4.31 -40.16
C LYS A 156 -13.78 -4.12 -41.34
N GLN A 157 -12.47 -4.29 -41.11
CA GLN A 157 -11.46 -4.25 -42.18
C GLN A 157 -11.74 -5.34 -43.22
N LYS A 158 -12.03 -6.57 -42.78
CA LYS A 158 -12.33 -7.68 -43.68
C LYS A 158 -13.61 -7.43 -44.49
N GLU A 159 -14.68 -6.98 -43.84
CA GLU A 159 -15.94 -6.63 -44.53
C GLU A 159 -15.73 -5.53 -45.58
N LEU A 160 -15.01 -4.46 -45.24
CA LEU A 160 -14.72 -3.38 -46.19
C LEU A 160 -13.82 -3.86 -47.34
N PHE A 161 -12.89 -4.77 -47.09
CA PHE A 161 -12.05 -5.35 -48.12
C PHE A 161 -12.84 -6.23 -49.10
N GLU A 162 -13.82 -6.99 -48.61
CA GLU A 162 -14.75 -7.75 -49.46
C GLU A 162 -15.59 -6.82 -50.35
N ILE A 163 -16.17 -5.77 -49.77
CA ILE A 163 -16.93 -4.74 -50.52
C ILE A 163 -16.05 -4.05 -51.57
N LEU A 164 -14.81 -3.71 -51.21
CA LEU A 164 -13.84 -3.10 -52.14
C LEU A 164 -13.59 -4.01 -53.34
N ASN A 165 -13.36 -5.32 -53.10
CA ASN A 165 -13.11 -6.28 -54.16
C ASN A 165 -14.32 -6.45 -55.08
N GLU A 166 -15.52 -6.55 -54.52
CA GLU A 166 -16.76 -6.63 -55.31
C GLU A 166 -16.94 -5.40 -56.21
N LYS A 167 -16.76 -4.20 -55.65
CA LYS A 167 -16.87 -2.94 -56.39
C LYS A 167 -15.78 -2.79 -57.44
N SER A 168 -14.55 -3.20 -57.13
CA SER A 168 -13.44 -3.21 -58.07
C SER A 168 -13.71 -4.14 -59.26
N LEU A 169 -14.24 -5.33 -59.00
CA LEU A 169 -14.58 -6.30 -60.04
C LEU A 169 -15.77 -5.85 -60.90
N GLU A 170 -16.78 -5.23 -60.28
CA GLU A 170 -17.91 -4.60 -60.99
C GLU A 170 -17.40 -3.50 -61.93
N LEU A 171 -16.53 -2.62 -61.44
CA LEU A 171 -15.93 -1.54 -62.23
C LEU A 171 -15.07 -2.09 -63.37
N HIS A 172 -14.22 -3.07 -63.10
CA HIS A 172 -13.35 -3.67 -64.12
C HIS A 172 -14.17 -4.32 -65.25
N LYS A 173 -15.24 -5.05 -64.92
CA LYS A 173 -16.17 -5.61 -65.93
C LYS A 173 -16.82 -4.52 -66.80
N LYS A 174 -17.27 -3.42 -66.19
CA LYS A 174 -17.84 -2.28 -66.94
C LYS A 174 -16.80 -1.62 -67.85
N ARG A 175 -15.55 -1.50 -67.39
CA ARG A 175 -14.45 -0.94 -68.20
C ARG A 175 -14.12 -1.84 -69.39
N LEU A 176 -14.01 -3.15 -69.21
CA LEU A 176 -13.79 -4.11 -70.30
C LEU A 176 -14.90 -4.03 -71.37
N TYR A 177 -16.16 -4.08 -70.93
CA TYR A 177 -17.31 -3.99 -71.85
C TYR A 177 -17.33 -2.67 -72.63
N THR A 178 -17.03 -1.56 -71.96
CA THR A 178 -16.99 -0.24 -72.60
C THR A 178 -15.81 -0.13 -73.57
N ALA A 179 -14.64 -0.69 -73.21
CA ALA A 179 -13.46 -0.73 -74.06
C ALA A 179 -13.70 -1.50 -75.36
N GLU A 180 -14.39 -2.65 -75.29
CA GLU A 180 -14.79 -3.44 -76.46
C GLU A 180 -15.72 -2.63 -77.38
N LYS A 181 -16.79 -2.05 -76.82
CA LYS A 181 -17.73 -1.22 -77.61
C LYS A 181 -17.09 -0.03 -78.30
N ILE A 182 -16.20 0.69 -77.60
CA ILE A 182 -15.48 1.82 -78.21
C ILE A 182 -14.55 1.31 -79.31
N SER A 183 -13.86 0.18 -79.08
CA SER A 183 -12.95 -0.38 -80.08
C SER A 183 -13.68 -0.76 -81.37
N GLU A 184 -14.85 -1.40 -81.26
CA GLU A 184 -15.71 -1.72 -82.41
C GLU A 184 -16.17 -0.45 -83.15
N GLN A 185 -16.64 0.57 -82.44
CA GLN A 185 -17.09 1.82 -83.05
C GLN A 185 -15.95 2.55 -83.78
N VAL A 186 -14.75 2.57 -83.20
CA VAL A 186 -13.57 3.18 -83.83
C VAL A 186 -13.17 2.40 -85.08
N ILE A 187 -13.15 1.06 -85.04
CA ILE A 187 -12.85 0.24 -86.23
C ILE A 187 -13.87 0.49 -87.33
N LEU A 188 -15.17 0.60 -87.02
CA LEU A 188 -16.20 0.91 -88.00
C LEU A 188 -15.95 2.26 -88.69
N GLN A 189 -15.65 3.31 -87.92
CA GLN A 189 -15.32 4.63 -88.48
C GLN A 189 -14.04 4.61 -89.32
N LEU A 190 -13.00 3.88 -88.89
CA LEU A 190 -11.76 3.74 -89.66
C LEU A 190 -11.98 3.02 -90.99
N ARG A 191 -12.89 2.03 -91.04
CA ARG A 191 -13.27 1.36 -92.28
C ARG A 191 -13.98 2.30 -93.24
N GLU A 192 -14.92 3.13 -92.76
CA GLU A 192 -15.60 4.14 -93.58
C GLU A 192 -14.63 5.18 -94.18
N LEU A 193 -13.53 5.45 -93.48
CA LEU A 193 -12.46 6.36 -93.92
C LEU A 193 -11.42 5.71 -94.85
N GLY A 194 -11.68 4.50 -95.36
CA GLY A 194 -10.82 3.84 -96.34
C GLY A 194 -9.64 3.04 -95.74
N MET A 195 -9.69 2.70 -94.44
CA MET A 195 -8.68 1.87 -93.77
C MET A 195 -9.25 0.49 -93.37
N PRO A 196 -9.54 -0.41 -94.34
CA PRO A 196 -10.28 -1.65 -94.07
C PRO A 196 -9.55 -2.65 -93.15
N SER A 197 -8.21 -2.58 -93.10
CA SER A 197 -7.36 -3.51 -92.34
C SER A 197 -6.88 -2.94 -90.99
N ALA A 198 -7.38 -1.78 -90.54
CA ALA A 198 -6.98 -1.19 -89.27
C ALA A 198 -7.49 -2.02 -88.08
N ILE A 199 -6.62 -2.24 -87.09
CA ILE A 199 -6.95 -2.90 -85.81
C ILE A 199 -6.77 -1.86 -84.70
N PHE A 200 -7.77 -1.73 -83.84
CA PHE A 200 -7.73 -0.83 -82.69
C PHE A 200 -8.23 -1.56 -81.45
N ASN A 201 -7.43 -1.58 -80.38
CA ASN A 201 -7.73 -2.27 -79.13
C ASN A 201 -7.42 -1.35 -77.95
N ILE A 202 -8.34 -1.31 -76.98
CA ILE A 202 -8.13 -0.63 -75.69
C ILE A 202 -7.75 -1.68 -74.64
N ASN A 203 -6.61 -1.47 -73.97
CA ASN A 203 -6.19 -2.33 -72.87
C ASN A 203 -6.70 -1.78 -71.53
N VAL A 204 -7.42 -2.61 -70.77
CA VAL A 204 -7.92 -2.27 -69.43
C VAL A 204 -7.05 -2.98 -68.40
N LEU A 205 -6.28 -2.20 -67.65
CA LEU A 205 -5.55 -2.66 -66.46
C LEU A 205 -6.51 -2.88 -65.28
#